data_AF-A0A5T0RHH6-F1
#
_entry.id   AF-A0A5T0RHH6-F1
#
_cell.length_a   1.000
_cell.length_b   1.000
_cell.length_c   1.000
_cell.angle_alpha   90.00
_cell.angle_beta   90.00
_cell.angle_gamma   90.00
#
_symmetry.space_group_name_H-M   'P 1'
#
loop_
_entity.id
_entity.type
_entity.pdbx_description
1 polymer ?
#
loop_
_entity_poly.entity_id
_entity_poly.type
_entity_poly.pdbx_seq_one_letter_code
_entity_poly.pdbx_strand_id
1 'polypeptide(L)'
;ISKFKFINFILKLCIYLAFLSIWILSSNFINPFTGVFSSDKLYESQFEKSLNDLNTSAIINLASILQNDFNLHLKDQNISFTELNSAKASIIANKENLLKLNDVNSNIAKEVLGEKYTELLKTINQDKIIENIIKSTSVLYGIILLLCIFSLQKTARKNSIVPS
;
A
#
# COMPACT_ATOMS: atom_id res chain seq x y z
N ILE A 1 23.18 32.21 31.65
CA ILE A 1 22.95 30.75 31.76
C ILE A 1 24.30 30.06 31.53
N SER A 2 24.76 29.14 32.39
CA SER A 2 26.07 28.46 32.18
C SER A 2 26.07 27.73 30.82
N LYS A 3 27.18 27.79 30.06
CA LYS A 3 27.35 27.09 28.77
C LYS A 3 26.97 25.61 28.87
N PHE A 4 27.23 24.99 30.02
CA PHE A 4 26.89 23.60 30.32
C PHE A 4 25.38 23.34 30.39
N LYS A 5 24.59 24.27 30.92
CA LYS A 5 23.11 24.17 30.96
C LYS A 5 22.50 24.32 29.57
N PHE A 6 23.09 25.14 28.70
CA PHE A 6 22.63 25.33 27.33
C PHE A 6 22.91 24.09 26.45
N ILE A 7 24.10 23.50 26.58
CA ILE A 7 24.45 22.25 25.90
C ILE A 7 23.51 21.11 26.34
N ASN A 8 23.24 20.98 27.64
CA ASN A 8 22.32 19.95 28.14
C ASN A 8 20.87 20.14 27.64
N PHE A 9 20.42 21.39 27.46
CA PHE A 9 19.11 21.69 26.88
C PHE A 9 19.02 21.23 25.41
N ILE A 10 20.05 21.53 24.61
CA ILE A 10 20.13 21.11 23.21
C ILE A 10 20.19 19.58 23.09
N LEU A 11 20.97 18.92 23.95
CA LEU A 11 21.08 17.46 23.94
C LEU A 11 19.72 16.80 24.22
N LYS A 12 18.98 17.32 25.22
CA LYS A 12 17.61 16.86 25.51
C LYS A 12 16.67 17.11 24.34
N LEU A 13 16.76 18.28 23.69
CA LEU A 13 15.93 18.60 22.53
C LEU A 13 16.20 17.62 21.37
N CYS A 14 17.46 17.30 21.09
CA CYS A 14 17.83 16.30 20.09
C CYS A 14 17.28 14.91 20.44
N ILE A 15 17.34 14.49 21.71
CA ILE A 15 16.78 13.22 22.16
C ILE A 15 15.26 13.20 21.96
N TYR A 16 14.55 14.28 22.30
CA TYR A 16 13.10 14.38 22.07
C TYR A 16 12.75 14.35 20.58
N LEU A 17 13.51 15.03 19.71
CA LEU A 17 13.28 15.02 18.26
C LEU A 17 13.59 13.66 17.63
N ALA A 18 14.62 12.96 18.10
CA ALA A 18 14.92 11.59 17.68
C ALA A 18 13.79 10.64 18.09
N PHE A 19 13.31 10.74 19.34
CA PHE A 19 12.18 9.96 19.84
C PHE A 19 10.90 10.24 19.04
N LEU A 20 10.61 11.50 18.73
CA LEU A 20 9.46 11.90 17.90
C LEU A 20 9.57 11.32 16.48
N SER A 21 10.75 11.38 15.87
CA SER A 21 11.00 10.82 14.53
C SER A 21 10.82 9.30 14.51
N ILE A 22 11.32 8.61 15.54
CA ILE A 22 11.11 7.16 15.72
C ILE A 22 9.62 6.88 15.86
N TRP A 23 8.89 7.68 16.64
CA TRP A 23 7.45 7.50 16.84
C TRP A 23 6.63 7.69 15.55
N ILE A 24 7.04 8.63 14.69
CA ILE A 24 6.46 8.88 13.36
C ILE A 24 6.77 7.73 12.39
N LEU A 25 8.00 7.21 12.40
CA LEU A 25 8.41 6.08 11.55
C LEU A 25 7.77 4.76 12.02
N SER A 26 7.68 4.56 13.33
CA SER A 26 7.05 3.41 13.95
C SER A 26 5.54 3.63 14.05
N SER A 27 4.86 3.56 12.89
CA SER A 27 3.40 3.55 12.74
C SER A 27 2.67 2.58 13.70
N ASN A 28 3.40 1.60 14.26
CA ASN A 28 2.88 0.58 15.17
C ASN A 28 2.45 1.09 16.56
N PHE A 29 3.02 2.18 17.09
CA PHE A 29 2.74 2.62 18.48
C PHE A 29 1.57 3.60 18.62
N ILE A 30 1.02 4.12 17.53
CA ILE A 30 -0.11 5.06 17.53
C ILE A 30 -1.44 4.32 17.30
N ASN A 31 -1.43 3.01 17.07
CA ASN A 31 -2.50 2.39 16.29
C ASN A 31 -3.38 1.41 17.09
N PRO A 32 -4.54 1.83 17.62
CA PRO A 32 -5.64 0.92 17.90
C PRO A 32 -6.27 0.32 16.62
N PHE A 33 -5.80 0.69 15.43
CA PHE A 33 -6.41 0.36 14.14
C PHE A 33 -5.42 -0.19 13.08
N THR A 34 -4.23 -0.68 13.45
CA THR A 34 -3.20 -1.19 12.50
C THR A 34 -3.73 -2.32 11.64
N GLY A 35 -4.74 -3.04 12.14
CA GLY A 35 -5.47 -4.07 11.40
C GLY A 35 -6.83 -3.64 10.82
N VAL A 36 -7.38 -2.49 11.23
CA VAL A 36 -8.69 -2.00 10.77
C VAL A 36 -8.56 -1.14 9.52
N PHE A 37 -7.46 -0.39 9.38
CA PHE A 37 -7.18 0.43 8.18
C PHE A 37 -6.09 -0.14 7.28
N SER A 38 -5.82 -1.45 7.36
CA SER A 38 -4.90 -2.08 6.41
C SER A 38 -5.53 -2.02 5.01
N SER A 39 -4.82 -1.42 4.05
CA SER A 39 -5.20 -1.36 2.63
C SER A 39 -5.74 -2.72 2.13
N ASP A 40 -5.00 -3.78 2.44
CA ASP A 40 -5.28 -5.16 2.01
C ASP A 40 -6.58 -5.75 2.58
N LYS A 41 -7.19 -5.12 3.60
CA LYS A 41 -8.45 -5.57 4.22
C LYS A 41 -9.63 -4.66 3.92
N LEU A 42 -9.38 -3.39 3.60
CA LEU A 42 -10.43 -2.38 3.39
C LEU A 42 -10.82 -2.22 1.93
N TYR A 43 -9.91 -2.55 1.02
CA TYR A 43 -10.12 -2.38 -0.40
C TYR A 43 -9.66 -3.62 -1.13
N GLU A 44 -10.60 -4.31 -1.74
CA GLU A 44 -10.31 -5.35 -2.71
C GLU A 44 -9.75 -4.68 -3.97
N SER A 45 -8.54 -5.06 -4.34
CA SER A 45 -7.85 -4.49 -5.51
C SER A 45 -8.68 -4.73 -6.77
N GLN A 46 -9.08 -3.65 -7.46
CA GLN A 46 -9.76 -3.77 -8.74
C GLN A 46 -8.85 -4.41 -9.78
N PHE A 47 -7.54 -4.21 -9.67
CA PHE A 47 -6.56 -4.92 -10.49
C PHE A 47 -6.61 -6.43 -10.27
N GLU A 48 -6.63 -6.92 -9.02
CA GLU A 48 -6.73 -8.36 -8.74
C GLU A 48 -8.03 -8.96 -9.26
N LYS A 49 -9.14 -8.22 -9.15
CA LYS A 49 -10.42 -8.62 -9.73
C LYS A 49 -10.37 -8.69 -11.25
N SER A 50 -9.91 -7.63 -11.91
CA SER A 50 -9.76 -7.60 -13.37
C SER A 50 -8.78 -8.67 -13.88
N LEU A 51 -7.74 -9.00 -13.11
CA LEU A 51 -6.81 -10.09 -13.40
C LEU A 51 -7.48 -11.46 -13.28
N ASN A 52 -8.37 -11.64 -12.30
CA ASN A 52 -9.14 -12.87 -12.14
C ASN A 52 -10.20 -13.07 -13.22
N ASP A 53 -10.72 -11.99 -13.82
CA ASP A 53 -11.67 -12.02 -14.93
C ASP A 53 -11.01 -12.31 -16.30
N LEU A 54 -9.68 -12.41 -16.35
CA LEU A 54 -8.96 -12.83 -17.55
C LEU A 54 -9.07 -14.35 -17.78
N ASN A 55 -8.95 -14.74 -19.04
CA ASN A 55 -8.79 -16.14 -19.38
C ASN A 55 -7.41 -16.66 -18.93
N THR A 56 -7.34 -17.96 -18.65
CA THR A 56 -6.10 -18.65 -18.22
C THR A 56 -4.94 -18.38 -19.17
N SER A 57 -5.18 -18.36 -20.49
CA SER A 57 -4.16 -18.10 -21.50
C SER A 57 -3.62 -16.67 -21.46
N ALA A 58 -4.46 -15.64 -21.28
CA ALA A 58 -3.95 -14.27 -21.17
C ALA A 58 -3.14 -14.06 -19.90
N ILE A 59 -3.51 -14.69 -18.78
CA ILE A 59 -2.75 -14.59 -17.52
C ILE A 59 -1.34 -15.13 -17.73
N ILE A 60 -1.21 -16.30 -18.35
CA ILE A 60 0.09 -16.92 -18.63
C ILE A 60 0.90 -16.08 -19.61
N ASN A 61 0.28 -15.59 -20.69
CA ASN A 61 0.95 -14.73 -21.65
C ASN A 61 1.40 -13.40 -21.01
N LEU A 62 0.59 -12.84 -20.13
CA LEU A 62 0.95 -11.61 -19.42
C LEU A 62 2.10 -11.87 -18.42
N ALA A 63 2.11 -13.02 -17.75
CA ALA A 63 3.21 -13.44 -16.89
C ALA A 63 4.52 -13.64 -17.68
N SER A 64 4.47 -14.25 -18.85
CA SER A 64 5.67 -14.47 -19.70
C SER A 64 6.21 -13.15 -20.25
N ILE A 65 5.33 -12.25 -20.70
CA ILE A 65 5.67 -10.88 -21.10
C ILE A 65 6.36 -10.11 -19.95
N LEU A 66 5.86 -10.28 -18.72
CA LEU A 66 6.43 -9.63 -17.54
C LEU A 66 7.82 -10.17 -17.17
N GLN A 67 8.06 -11.46 -17.45
CA GLN A 67 9.33 -12.14 -17.20
C GLN A 67 10.35 -11.97 -18.33
N ASN A 68 10.01 -11.25 -19.42
CA ASN A 68 10.81 -11.15 -20.65
C ASN A 68 11.15 -12.52 -21.29
N ASP A 69 10.42 -13.57 -20.96
CA ASP A 69 10.54 -14.88 -21.59
C ASP A 69 9.51 -14.95 -22.72
N PHE A 70 9.92 -14.55 -23.93
CA PHE A 70 9.06 -14.53 -25.12
C PHE A 70 8.76 -15.93 -25.68
N ASN A 71 8.55 -16.92 -24.84
CA ASN A 71 7.85 -18.12 -25.27
C ASN A 71 6.35 -17.82 -25.40
N LEU A 72 5.98 -17.08 -26.45
CA LEU A 72 4.60 -16.83 -26.91
C LEU A 72 3.86 -18.10 -27.35
N HIS A 73 4.42 -19.28 -27.06
CA HIS A 73 3.87 -20.56 -27.44
C HIS A 73 3.35 -21.31 -26.23
N LEU A 74 2.29 -20.80 -25.60
CA LEU A 74 1.41 -21.60 -24.73
C LEU A 74 0.03 -21.74 -25.35
N LYS A 75 0.12 -22.38 -26.53
CA LYS A 75 -0.86 -23.23 -27.18
C LYS A 75 -1.51 -24.18 -26.17
N ASP A 76 -2.79 -23.98 -25.87
CA ASP A 76 -3.76 -25.01 -25.47
C ASP A 76 -3.27 -26.10 -24.48
N GLN A 77 -2.43 -25.76 -23.51
CA GLN A 77 -2.00 -26.72 -22.49
C GLN A 77 -2.95 -26.69 -21.29
N ASN A 78 -3.22 -27.87 -20.73
CA ASN A 78 -3.93 -28.04 -19.46
C ASN A 78 -3.07 -27.48 -18.32
N ILE A 79 -3.08 -26.15 -18.17
CA ILE A 79 -2.33 -25.44 -17.13
C ILE A 79 -2.90 -25.89 -15.78
N SER A 80 -2.02 -26.35 -14.89
CA SER A 80 -2.44 -26.74 -13.55
C SER A 80 -2.91 -25.52 -12.76
N PHE A 81 -3.86 -25.73 -11.83
CA PHE A 81 -4.33 -24.67 -10.94
C PHE A 81 -3.18 -24.02 -10.14
N THR A 82 -2.16 -24.80 -9.79
CA THR A 82 -0.95 -24.34 -9.08
C THR A 82 -0.10 -23.39 -9.94
N GLU A 83 0.10 -23.70 -11.21
CA GLU A 83 0.86 -22.84 -12.14
C GLU A 83 0.12 -21.54 -12.42
N LEU A 84 -1.20 -21.61 -12.62
CA LEU A 84 -2.04 -20.43 -12.82
C LEU A 84 -1.97 -19.48 -11.61
N ASN A 85 -2.10 -20.01 -10.39
CA ASN A 85 -2.01 -19.20 -9.18
C ASN A 85 -0.60 -18.61 -8.99
N SER A 86 0.44 -19.36 -9.32
CA SER A 86 1.82 -18.86 -9.28
C SER A 86 2.04 -17.72 -10.28
N ALA A 87 1.47 -17.83 -11.48
CA ALA A 87 1.51 -16.77 -12.49
C ALA A 87 0.77 -15.51 -12.02
N LYS A 88 -0.45 -15.67 -11.47
CA LYS A 88 -1.21 -14.57 -10.87
C LYS A 88 -0.43 -13.89 -9.75
N ALA A 89 0.15 -14.65 -8.83
CA ALA A 89 0.95 -14.11 -7.73
C ALA A 89 2.17 -13.33 -8.24
N SER A 90 2.85 -13.84 -9.27
CA SER A 90 3.99 -13.18 -9.91
C SER A 90 3.60 -11.85 -10.55
N ILE A 91 2.44 -11.80 -11.19
CA ILE A 91 1.89 -10.59 -11.81
C ILE A 91 1.52 -9.56 -10.74
N ILE A 92 0.84 -9.98 -9.67
CA ILE A 92 0.45 -9.09 -8.55
C ILE A 92 1.68 -8.50 -7.87
N ALA A 93 2.70 -9.31 -7.59
CA ALA A 93 3.95 -8.87 -6.97
C ALA A 93 4.71 -7.85 -7.84
N ASN A 94 4.61 -7.98 -9.16
CA ASN A 94 5.32 -7.15 -10.13
C ASN A 94 4.40 -6.19 -10.89
N LYS A 95 3.22 -5.85 -10.34
CA LYS A 95 2.21 -5.02 -11.02
C LYS A 95 2.75 -3.67 -11.50
N GLU A 96 3.72 -3.08 -10.79
CA GLU A 96 4.34 -1.82 -11.21
C GLU A 96 5.21 -1.95 -12.47
N ASN A 97 5.73 -3.13 -12.76
CA ASN A 97 6.52 -3.37 -13.97
C ASN A 97 5.63 -3.34 -15.22
N LEU A 98 4.34 -3.63 -15.10
CA LEU A 98 3.36 -3.48 -16.21
C LEU A 98 3.23 -2.02 -16.68
N LEU A 99 3.39 -1.05 -15.78
CA LEU A 99 3.41 0.37 -16.13
C LEU A 99 4.71 0.82 -16.80
N LYS A 100 5.80 0.07 -16.58
CA LYS A 100 7.16 0.39 -17.04
C LYS A 100 7.64 -0.55 -18.15
N LEU A 101 6.72 -1.31 -18.74
CA LEU A 101 7.02 -2.20 -19.84
C LEU A 101 7.61 -1.38 -21.00
N ASN A 102 8.60 -1.94 -21.70
CA ASN A 102 9.14 -1.29 -22.89
C ASN A 102 8.07 -1.26 -24.01
N ASP A 103 8.24 -0.38 -25.01
CA ASP A 103 7.25 -0.19 -26.08
C ASP A 103 6.96 -1.47 -26.87
N VAL A 104 7.97 -2.33 -27.05
CA VAL A 104 7.85 -3.61 -27.77
C VAL A 104 6.95 -4.59 -27.02
N ASN A 105 7.21 -4.81 -25.73
CA ASN A 105 6.43 -5.70 -24.88
C ASN A 105 5.03 -5.15 -24.66
N SER A 106 4.88 -3.82 -24.56
CA SER A 106 3.59 -3.16 -24.41
C SER A 106 2.70 -3.37 -25.63
N ASN A 107 3.29 -3.29 -26.83
CA ASN A 107 2.60 -3.62 -28.08
C ASN A 107 2.19 -5.09 -28.14
N ILE A 108 3.07 -6.02 -27.75
CA ILE A 108 2.76 -7.45 -27.69
C ILE A 108 1.65 -7.72 -26.67
N ALA A 109 1.70 -7.12 -25.49
CA ALA A 109 0.65 -7.24 -24.48
C ALA A 109 -0.70 -6.70 -25.00
N LYS A 110 -0.67 -5.58 -25.74
CA LYS A 110 -1.86 -5.01 -26.38
C LYS A 110 -2.38 -5.88 -27.52
N GLU A 111 -1.52 -6.57 -28.25
CA GLU A 111 -1.93 -7.53 -29.28
C GLU A 111 -2.61 -8.76 -28.67
N VAL A 112 -2.06 -9.27 -27.57
CA VAL A 112 -2.57 -10.49 -26.92
C VAL A 112 -3.83 -10.24 -26.08
N LEU A 113 -3.87 -9.14 -25.32
CA LEU A 113 -4.96 -8.82 -24.39
C LEU A 113 -5.92 -7.76 -24.94
N GLY A 114 -5.57 -7.06 -26.02
CA GLY A 114 -6.41 -6.02 -26.60
C GLY A 114 -6.72 -4.89 -25.63
N GLU A 115 -7.99 -4.50 -25.60
CA GLU A 115 -8.50 -3.45 -24.71
C GLU A 115 -8.35 -3.81 -23.22
N LYS A 116 -8.36 -5.11 -22.87
CA LYS A 116 -8.23 -5.56 -21.48
C LYS A 116 -6.88 -5.18 -20.86
N TYR A 117 -5.81 -5.06 -21.67
CA TYR A 117 -4.52 -4.58 -21.18
C TYR A 117 -4.59 -3.11 -20.74
N THR A 118 -5.28 -2.28 -21.51
CA THR A 118 -5.45 -0.85 -21.16
C THR A 118 -6.34 -0.67 -19.94
N GLU A 119 -7.35 -1.51 -19.78
CA GLU A 119 -8.20 -1.55 -18.60
C GLU A 119 -7.43 -2.00 -17.35
N LEU A 120 -6.61 -3.05 -17.46
CA LEU A 120 -5.66 -3.45 -16.42
C LEU A 120 -4.74 -2.30 -15.99
N LEU A 121 -4.18 -1.57 -16.96
CA LEU A 121 -3.29 -0.45 -16.65
C LEU A 121 -4.02 0.66 -15.87
N LYS A 122 -5.28 0.92 -16.24
CA LYS A 122 -6.13 1.90 -15.57
C LYS A 122 -6.45 1.47 -14.13
N THR A 123 -6.77 0.18 -13.92
CA THR A 123 -7.07 -0.34 -12.57
C THR A 123 -5.85 -0.31 -11.66
N ILE A 124 -4.64 -0.59 -12.16
CA ILE A 124 -3.40 -0.42 -11.37
C ILE A 124 -3.25 1.01 -10.86
N ASN A 125 -3.47 2.01 -11.74
CA ASN A 125 -3.36 3.41 -11.37
C ASN A 125 -4.44 3.84 -10.38
N GLN A 126 -5.68 3.36 -10.55
CA GLN A 126 -6.78 3.62 -9.62
C GLN A 126 -6.50 3.03 -8.24
N ASP A 127 -6.06 1.78 -8.19
CA ASP A 127 -5.71 1.10 -6.93
C ASP A 127 -4.60 1.84 -6.19
N LYS A 128 -3.57 2.32 -6.90
CA LYS A 128 -2.49 3.13 -6.32
C LYS A 128 -2.99 4.46 -5.74
N ILE A 129 -3.95 5.11 -6.40
CA ILE A 129 -4.57 6.34 -5.88
C ILE A 129 -5.36 6.02 -4.61
N ILE A 130 -6.16 4.96 -4.63
CA ILE A 130 -6.99 4.56 -3.48
C ILE A 130 -6.12 4.15 -2.29
N GLU A 131 -5.05 3.39 -2.50
CA GLU A 131 -4.09 3.02 -1.46
C GLU A 131 -3.50 4.27 -0.78
N ASN A 132 -3.10 5.27 -1.58
CA ASN A 132 -2.60 6.54 -1.05
C ASN A 132 -3.67 7.34 -0.30
N ILE A 133 -4.93 7.31 -0.76
CA ILE A 133 -6.05 7.94 -0.05
C ILE A 133 -6.29 7.24 1.29
N ILE A 134 -6.33 5.90 1.32
CA ILE A 134 -6.49 5.13 2.57
C ILE A 134 -5.36 5.46 3.53
N LYS A 135 -4.11 5.44 3.04
CA LYS A 135 -2.94 5.75 3.85
C LYS A 135 -2.99 7.17 4.42
N SER A 136 -3.23 8.19 3.59
CA SER A 136 -3.31 9.58 4.04
C SER A 136 -4.49 9.83 4.99
N THR A 137 -5.64 9.24 4.70
CA THR A 137 -6.85 9.32 5.53
C THR A 137 -6.64 8.65 6.89
N SER A 138 -5.94 7.51 6.94
CA SER A 138 -5.60 6.84 8.20
C SER A 138 -4.75 7.72 9.13
N VAL A 139 -3.80 8.50 8.57
CA VAL A 139 -2.99 9.47 9.32
C VAL A 139 -3.87 10.60 9.85
N LEU A 140 -4.77 11.13 9.01
CA LEU A 140 -5.70 12.18 9.40
C LEU A 140 -6.60 11.73 10.56
N TYR A 141 -7.19 10.54 10.47
CA TYR A 141 -7.98 9.96 11.55
C TYR A 141 -7.16 9.74 12.83
N GLY A 142 -5.90 9.34 12.72
CA GLY A 142 -4.98 9.23 13.87
C GLY A 142 -4.81 10.57 14.61
N ILE A 143 -4.65 11.67 13.86
CA ILE A 143 -4.56 13.03 14.44
C ILE A 143 -5.87 13.43 15.12
N ILE A 144 -7.00 13.21 14.46
CA ILE A 144 -8.33 13.52 15.03
C ILE A 144 -8.55 12.73 16.33
N LEU A 145 -8.23 11.45 16.35
CA LEU A 145 -8.35 10.59 17.54
C LEU A 145 -7.49 11.10 18.70
N LEU A 146 -6.24 11.49 18.43
CA LEU A 146 -5.35 12.08 19.44
C LEU A 146 -5.93 13.38 20.02
N LEU A 147 -6.48 14.25 19.16
CA LEU A 147 -7.16 15.48 19.60
C LEU A 147 -8.40 15.18 20.45
N CYS A 148 -9.19 14.16 20.08
CA CYS A 148 -10.33 13.70 20.87
C CYS A 148 -9.89 13.19 22.24
N ILE A 149 -8.88 12.32 22.31
CA ILE A 149 -8.34 11.80 23.58
C ILE A 149 -7.81 12.94 24.45
N PHE A 150 -7.04 13.87 23.87
CA PHE A 150 -6.53 15.03 24.60
C PHE A 150 -7.66 15.92 25.15
N SER A 151 -8.70 16.15 24.35
CA SER A 151 -9.88 16.93 24.76
C SER A 151 -10.65 16.22 25.89
N LEU A 152 -10.85 14.90 25.77
CA LEU A 152 -11.47 14.06 26.80
C LEU A 152 -10.68 14.07 28.10
N GLN A 153 -9.35 13.91 28.04
CA GLN A 153 -8.46 13.97 29.20
C GLN A 153 -8.55 15.34 29.90
N LYS A 154 -8.60 16.44 29.14
CA LYS A 154 -8.75 17.79 29.68
C LYS A 154 -10.08 17.98 30.42
N THR A 155 -11.17 17.44 29.88
CA THR A 155 -12.50 17.49 30.52
C THR A 155 -12.56 16.59 31.75
N ALA A 156 -12.03 15.37 31.67
CA ALA A 156 -11.96 14.44 32.79
C ALA A 156 -11.16 15.04 33.96
N ARG A 157 -10.03 15.71 33.71
CA ARG A 157 -9.25 16.37 34.76
C ARG A 157 -10.00 17.54 35.42
N LYS A 158 -10.85 18.26 34.70
CA LYS A 158 -11.67 19.35 35.25
C LYS A 158 -12.86 18.84 36.08
N ASN A 159 -13.45 17.71 35.68
CA ASN A 159 -14.62 17.12 36.35
C ASN A 159 -14.25 16.05 37.40
N SER A 160 -13.00 15.63 37.49
CA SER A 160 -12.48 14.66 38.48
C SER A 160 -11.97 15.32 39.76
N ILE A 161 -12.10 16.65 39.89
CA ILE A 161 -11.91 17.31 41.18
C ILE A 161 -13.16 17.01 42.00
N VAL A 162 -13.12 15.91 42.77
CA VAL A 162 -13.96 15.77 43.96
C VAL A 162 -13.61 16.98 44.83
N PRO A 163 -14.55 17.87 45.17
CA PRO A 163 -14.26 18.93 46.11
C PRO A 163 -13.90 18.26 47.44
N SER A 164 -12.67 18.50 47.89
CA SER A 164 -12.21 18.19 49.26
C SER A 164 -12.83 19.17 50.25
#